data_AF-M2XQ76-F1
#
_entry.id   AF-M2XQ76-F1
#
_cell.length_a   1.000
_cell.length_b   1.000
_cell.length_c   1.000
_cell.angle_alpha   90.00
_cell.angle_beta   90.00
_cell.angle_gamma   90.00
#
_symmetry.space_group_name_H-M   'P 1'
#
loop_
_entity.id
_entity.type
_entity.pdbx_description
1 polymer ?
#
loop_
_entity_poly.entity_id
_entity_poly.type
_entity_poly.pdbx_seq_one_letter_code
_entity_poly.pdbx_strand_id
1 'polypeptide(L)'
;MAIGLLRSTLRGWLFPKWSSLPHLRRHLQNEAYKVSFDTYKLVQVLESSGFPRKQAQVLSDILVGVTHESMRNGIDSLASKNDFATLRSELQILEKADFQVLKSDLQLLEMKLQTSVAHIHTEMERIENRVIKWVIGATGTVCALVMGFLRLGIGGSSMPPPVAMEKEPTSEK
;
A
#
# COMPACT_ATOMS: atom_id res chain seq x y z
N MET A 1 23.74 27.65 7.16
CA MET A 1 25.03 26.97 7.38
C MET A 1 24.98 25.98 8.57
N ALA A 2 23.90 25.20 8.73
CA ALA A 2 23.73 24.28 9.89
C ALA A 2 23.23 22.87 9.51
N ILE A 3 22.88 22.61 8.25
CA ILE A 3 22.33 21.31 7.81
C ILE A 3 23.45 20.36 7.31
N GLY A 4 24.64 20.88 7.00
CA GLY A 4 25.77 20.07 6.52
C GLY A 4 26.48 19.24 7.61
N LEU A 5 26.43 19.68 8.87
CA LEU A 5 27.18 19.04 9.97
C LEU A 5 26.49 17.81 10.57
N LEU A 6 25.17 17.66 10.39
CA LEU A 6 24.42 16.53 10.92
C LEU A 6 24.55 15.26 10.06
N ARG A 7 24.92 15.42 8.78
CA ARG A 7 24.97 14.32 7.79
C ARG A 7 26.32 13.59 7.76
N SER A 8 27.38 14.15 8.35
CA SER A 8 28.70 13.53 8.43
C SER A 8 28.90 12.71 9.71
N THR A 9 28.29 13.11 10.82
CA THR A 9 28.36 12.41 12.12
C THR A 9 27.52 11.13 12.18
N LEU A 10 26.37 11.10 11.50
CA LEU A 10 25.51 9.89 11.46
C LEU A 10 26.09 8.77 10.59
N ARG A 11 26.98 9.08 9.64
CA ARG A 11 27.56 8.08 8.73
C ARG A 11 28.66 7.23 9.39
N GLY A 12 29.26 7.72 10.48
CA GLY A 12 30.28 6.99 11.24
C GLY A 12 29.73 5.99 12.26
N TRP A 13 28.48 6.17 12.70
CA TRP A 13 27.84 5.29 13.69
C TRP A 13 27.04 4.14 13.05
N LEU A 14 26.46 4.36 11.86
CA LEU A 14 25.66 3.35 11.18
C LEU A 14 26.45 2.37 10.28
N PHE A 15 27.72 2.67 10.01
CA PHE A 15 28.59 1.80 9.22
C PHE A 15 29.98 1.74 9.85
N PRO A 16 30.28 0.75 10.71
CA PRO A 16 31.65 0.51 11.11
C PRO A 16 32.47 0.26 9.85
N LYS A 17 33.64 0.89 9.76
CA LYS A 17 34.51 0.84 8.58
C LYS A 17 35.12 -0.56 8.44
N TRP A 18 34.42 -1.46 7.76
CA TRP A 18 34.84 -2.86 7.51
C TRP A 18 36.11 -2.98 6.62
N SER A 19 36.69 -1.87 6.16
CA SER A 19 37.76 -1.85 5.15
C SER A 19 39.17 -2.16 5.69
N SER A 20 39.32 -2.58 6.96
CA SER A 20 40.64 -2.79 7.57
C SER A 20 40.83 -4.15 8.25
N LEU A 21 40.05 -5.18 7.88
CA LEU A 21 40.22 -6.54 8.40
C LEU A 21 40.80 -7.49 7.32
N PRO A 22 42.13 -7.49 7.09
CA PRO A 22 42.78 -8.41 6.13
C PRO A 22 42.80 -9.89 6.56
N HIS A 23 42.22 -10.22 7.73
CA HIS A 23 42.14 -11.59 8.22
C HIS A 23 40.76 -12.23 8.01
N LEU A 24 39.66 -11.45 7.94
CA LEU A 24 38.32 -12.00 7.71
C LEU A 24 38.09 -12.44 6.26
N ARG A 25 38.92 -11.98 5.30
CA ARG A 25 38.80 -12.34 3.89
C ARG A 25 39.36 -13.74 3.55
N ARG A 26 40.28 -14.27 4.36
CA ARG A 26 40.96 -15.53 4.06
C ARG A 26 40.12 -16.77 4.38
N HIS A 27 39.18 -16.68 5.32
CA HIS A 27 38.41 -17.85 5.77
C HIS A 27 37.23 -18.22 4.86
N LEU A 28 36.74 -17.32 4.01
CA LEU A 28 35.64 -17.62 3.06
C LEU A 28 36.13 -18.02 1.66
N GLN A 29 37.44 -18.15 1.46
CA GLN A 29 38.02 -18.39 0.13
C GLN A 29 38.61 -19.79 -0.04
N ASN A 30 38.59 -20.65 0.99
CA ASN A 30 39.38 -21.88 1.00
C ASN A 30 38.68 -23.13 1.55
N GLU A 31 37.37 -23.20 1.43
CA GLU A 31 36.67 -24.49 1.33
C GLU A 31 36.34 -24.74 -0.15
N ALA A 32 37.35 -24.59 -1.01
CA ALA A 32 37.33 -25.22 -2.31
C ALA A 32 37.30 -26.72 -2.04
N TYR A 33 36.11 -27.29 -2.00
CA TYR A 33 35.83 -28.71 -1.90
C TYR A 33 36.71 -29.45 -2.91
N LYS A 34 37.89 -29.88 -2.46
CA LYS A 34 38.86 -30.57 -3.29
C LYS A 34 38.36 -32.00 -3.38
N VAL A 35 37.46 -32.25 -4.34
CA VAL A 35 37.05 -33.59 -4.73
C VAL A 35 38.31 -34.36 -5.08
N SER A 36 38.77 -35.18 -4.17
CA SER A 36 39.97 -35.98 -4.36
C SER A 36 39.51 -37.28 -5.00
N PHE A 37 39.57 -37.34 -6.33
CA PHE A 37 39.23 -38.55 -7.07
C PHE A 37 40.39 -39.56 -6.96
N ASP A 38 40.13 -40.71 -6.33
CA ASP A 38 41.13 -41.75 -6.11
C ASP A 38 41.21 -42.68 -7.33
N THR A 39 41.97 -42.25 -8.34
CA THR A 39 42.27 -42.99 -9.58
C THR A 39 42.80 -44.39 -9.28
N TYR A 40 43.63 -44.55 -8.24
CA TYR A 40 44.26 -45.83 -7.93
C TYR A 40 43.25 -46.88 -7.44
N LYS A 41 42.37 -46.50 -6.50
CA LYS A 41 41.30 -47.39 -6.03
C LYS A 41 40.32 -47.77 -7.13
N LEU A 42 40.00 -46.84 -8.03
CA LEU A 42 39.14 -47.12 -9.16
C LEU A 42 39.74 -48.20 -10.07
N VAL A 43 41.03 -48.08 -10.39
CA VAL A 43 41.73 -49.08 -11.20
C VAL A 43 41.73 -50.44 -10.49
N GLN A 44 41.95 -50.48 -9.17
CA GLN A 44 41.95 -51.72 -8.39
C GLN A 44 40.57 -52.41 -8.37
N VAL A 45 39.48 -51.64 -8.31
CA VAL A 45 38.11 -52.14 -8.40
C VAL A 45 37.78 -52.68 -9.79
N LEU A 46 38.26 -52.02 -10.84
CA LEU A 46 38.09 -52.48 -12.22
C LEU A 46 38.85 -53.80 -12.45
N GLU A 47 40.04 -53.94 -11.88
CA GLU A 47 40.81 -55.20 -11.94
C GLU A 47 40.13 -56.34 -11.20
N SER A 48 39.61 -56.09 -9.99
CA SER A 48 38.85 -57.11 -9.26
C SER A 48 37.55 -57.50 -9.95
N SER A 49 37.07 -56.66 -10.87
CA SER A 49 35.90 -56.91 -11.73
C SER A 49 36.25 -57.61 -13.05
N GLY A 50 37.51 -57.98 -13.25
CA GLY A 50 37.98 -58.74 -14.42
C GLY A 50 38.52 -57.90 -15.58
N PHE A 51 38.70 -56.58 -15.41
CA PHE A 51 39.30 -55.74 -16.43
C PHE A 51 40.84 -55.82 -16.40
N PRO A 52 41.52 -55.95 -17.56
CA PRO A 52 42.97 -55.85 -17.62
C PRO A 52 43.46 -54.47 -17.16
N ARG A 53 44.61 -54.40 -16.45
CA ARG A 53 45.13 -53.15 -15.87
C ARG A 53 45.17 -51.96 -16.84
N LYS A 54 45.60 -52.20 -18.09
CA LYS A 54 45.66 -51.15 -19.12
C LYS A 54 44.28 -50.56 -19.45
N GLN A 55 43.25 -51.40 -19.51
CA GLN A 55 41.88 -50.92 -19.77
C GLN A 55 41.32 -50.17 -18.56
N ALA A 56 41.58 -50.69 -17.35
CA ALA A 56 41.18 -50.04 -16.11
C ALA A 56 41.80 -48.64 -15.94
N GLN A 57 43.08 -48.46 -16.32
CA GLN A 57 43.75 -47.16 -16.35
C GLN A 57 43.08 -46.19 -17.32
N VAL A 58 42.81 -46.63 -18.56
CA VAL A 58 42.15 -45.79 -19.58
C VAL A 58 40.75 -45.36 -19.13
N LEU A 59 39.97 -46.28 -18.57
CA LEU A 59 38.64 -45.99 -18.01
C LEU A 59 38.71 -44.97 -16.87
N SER A 60 39.72 -45.10 -15.99
CA SER A 60 39.94 -44.17 -14.91
C SER A 60 40.32 -42.78 -15.41
N ASP A 61 41.20 -42.68 -16.41
CA ASP A 61 41.61 -41.40 -16.98
C ASP A 61 40.45 -40.67 -17.66
N ILE A 62 39.59 -41.42 -18.38
CA ILE A 62 38.36 -40.87 -18.97
C ILE A 62 37.43 -40.35 -17.87
N LEU A 63 37.21 -41.12 -16.80
CA LEU A 63 36.29 -40.73 -15.74
C LEU A 63 36.81 -39.52 -14.94
N VAL A 64 38.12 -39.43 -14.72
CA VAL A 64 38.78 -38.24 -14.16
C VAL A 64 38.56 -37.03 -15.07
N GLY A 65 38.75 -37.18 -16.38
CA GLY A 65 38.51 -36.12 -17.36
C GLY A 65 37.05 -35.62 -17.34
N VAL A 66 36.07 -36.53 -17.37
CA VAL A 66 34.64 -36.20 -17.30
C VAL A 66 34.29 -35.55 -15.97
N THR A 67 34.86 -36.01 -14.86
CA THR A 67 34.61 -35.44 -13.52
C THR A 67 35.15 -34.01 -13.43
N HIS A 68 36.37 -33.77 -13.94
CA HIS A 68 36.94 -32.42 -13.99
C HIS A 68 36.13 -31.48 -14.89
N GLU A 69 35.71 -31.95 -16.06
CA GLU A 69 34.89 -31.19 -17.00
C GLU A 69 33.51 -30.88 -16.42
N SER A 70 32.83 -31.88 -15.84
CA SER A 70 31.53 -31.70 -15.19
C SER A 70 31.62 -30.78 -13.97
N MET A 71 32.69 -30.88 -13.18
CA MET A 71 32.90 -30.01 -12.03
C MET A 71 33.22 -28.58 -12.47
N ARG A 72 33.97 -28.38 -13.55
CA ARG A 72 34.24 -27.06 -14.12
C ARG A 72 32.95 -26.43 -14.66
N ASN A 73 32.18 -27.16 -15.45
CA ASN A 73 30.90 -26.71 -15.99
C ASN A 73 29.86 -26.48 -14.89
N GLY A 74 29.84 -27.35 -13.86
CA GLY A 74 28.96 -27.22 -12.70
C GLY A 74 29.34 -26.06 -11.78
N ILE A 75 30.63 -25.85 -11.51
CA ILE A 75 31.10 -24.69 -10.74
C ILE A 75 30.87 -23.40 -11.52
N ASP A 76 31.11 -23.35 -12.83
CA ASP A 76 30.82 -22.16 -13.64
C ASP A 76 29.32 -21.86 -13.71
N SER A 77 28.46 -22.90 -13.69
CA SER A 77 27.00 -22.74 -13.58
C SER A 77 26.56 -22.26 -12.20
N LEU A 78 27.05 -22.88 -11.11
CA LEU A 78 26.67 -22.57 -9.73
C LEU A 78 27.30 -21.26 -9.21
N ALA A 79 28.48 -20.89 -9.72
CA ALA A 79 29.15 -19.64 -9.41
C ALA A 79 28.65 -18.48 -10.30
N SER A 80 27.79 -18.76 -11.29
CA SER A 80 27.37 -17.72 -12.21
C SER A 80 26.35 -16.82 -11.53
N LYS A 81 26.80 -15.59 -11.33
CA LYS A 81 26.03 -14.36 -11.19
C LYS A 81 24.69 -14.31 -11.95
N ASN A 82 24.47 -15.17 -12.94
CA ASN A 82 23.20 -15.37 -13.63
C ASN A 82 22.03 -15.71 -12.68
N ASP A 83 22.20 -16.63 -11.73
CA ASP A 83 21.10 -17.02 -10.83
C ASP A 83 20.79 -15.88 -9.86
N PHE A 84 21.82 -15.21 -9.36
CA PHE A 84 21.66 -14.02 -8.52
C PHE A 84 21.06 -12.85 -9.30
N ALA A 85 21.43 -12.65 -10.56
CA ALA A 85 20.87 -11.61 -11.42
C ALA A 85 19.39 -11.88 -11.74
N THR A 86 19.05 -13.15 -12.00
CA THR A 86 17.67 -13.60 -12.24
C THR A 86 16.82 -13.38 -11.00
N LEU A 87 17.23 -13.92 -9.85
CA LEU A 87 16.55 -13.73 -8.56
C LEU A 87 16.39 -12.24 -8.20
N ARG A 88 17.43 -11.43 -8.44
CA ARG A 88 17.35 -9.98 -8.20
C ARG A 88 16.36 -9.30 -9.14
N SER A 89 16.32 -9.69 -10.41
CA SER A 89 15.37 -9.14 -11.37
C SER A 89 13.93 -9.52 -11.02
N GLU A 90 13.69 -10.77 -10.60
CA GLU A 90 12.39 -11.23 -10.14
C GLU A 90 11.93 -10.46 -8.91
N LEU A 91 12.82 -10.29 -7.92
CA LEU A 91 12.55 -9.52 -6.72
C LEU A 91 12.22 -8.05 -7.05
N GLN A 92 12.97 -7.43 -7.96
CA GLN A 92 12.71 -6.05 -8.38
C GLN A 92 11.38 -5.90 -9.16
N ILE A 93 10.97 -6.92 -9.92
CA ILE A 93 9.67 -6.93 -10.60
C ILE A 93 8.55 -7.04 -9.57
N LEU A 94 8.70 -7.93 -8.58
CA LEU A 94 7.73 -8.13 -7.51
C LEU A 94 7.55 -6.86 -6.69
N GLU A 95 8.64 -6.21 -6.25
CA GLU A 95 8.59 -4.94 -5.51
C GLU A 95 7.86 -3.83 -6.28
N LYS A 96 8.11 -3.74 -7.60
CA LYS A 96 7.43 -2.76 -8.45
C LYS A 96 5.95 -3.06 -8.62
N ALA A 97 5.59 -4.34 -8.76
CA ALA A 97 4.20 -4.75 -8.87
C ALA A 97 3.44 -4.45 -7.57
N ASP A 98 4.00 -4.83 -6.42
CA ASP A 98 3.41 -4.56 -5.11
C ASP A 98 3.27 -3.06 -4.84
N PHE A 99 4.27 -2.27 -5.22
CA PHE A 99 4.19 -0.81 -5.08
C PHE A 99 3.08 -0.21 -5.95
N GLN A 100 2.87 -0.72 -7.17
CA GLN A 100 1.78 -0.26 -8.04
C GLN A 100 0.40 -0.61 -7.47
N VAL A 101 0.24 -1.84 -6.96
CA VAL A 101 -1.01 -2.28 -6.30
C VAL A 101 -1.30 -1.43 -5.06
N LEU A 102 -0.30 -1.22 -4.20
CA LEU A 102 -0.46 -0.40 -3.01
C LEU A 102 -0.83 1.05 -3.37
N LYS A 103 -0.24 1.60 -4.43
CA LYS A 103 -0.57 2.93 -4.92
C LYS A 103 -2.00 2.99 -5.47
N SER A 104 -2.45 1.98 -6.22
CA SER A 104 -3.83 1.95 -6.73
C SER A 104 -4.84 1.82 -5.58
N ASP A 105 -4.54 1.02 -4.57
CA ASP A 105 -5.40 0.86 -3.39
C ASP A 105 -5.49 2.16 -2.61
N LEU A 106 -4.37 2.88 -2.44
CA LEU A 106 -4.35 4.19 -1.81
C LEU A 106 -5.21 5.20 -2.58
N GLN A 107 -5.07 5.28 -3.91
CA GLN A 107 -5.87 6.17 -4.75
C GLN A 107 -7.37 5.84 -4.67
N LEU A 108 -7.71 4.55 -4.67
CA LEU A 108 -9.09 4.10 -4.53
C LEU A 108 -9.64 4.47 -3.15
N LEU A 109 -8.84 4.32 -2.10
CA LEU A 109 -9.22 4.71 -0.74
C LEU A 109 -9.44 6.22 -0.64
N GLU A 110 -8.56 7.04 -1.24
CA GLU A 110 -8.72 8.49 -1.32
C GLU A 110 -10.02 8.88 -2.05
N MET A 111 -10.34 8.24 -3.17
CA MET A 111 -11.60 8.46 -3.88
C MET A 111 -12.82 8.06 -3.03
N LYS A 112 -12.75 6.92 -2.33
CA LYS A 112 -13.82 6.49 -1.41
C LYS A 112 -14.00 7.47 -0.25
N LEU A 113 -12.91 8.05 0.26
CA LEU A 113 -12.95 9.05 1.31
C LEU A 113 -13.60 10.33 0.78
N GLN A 114 -13.14 10.84 -0.36
CA GLN A 114 -13.69 12.04 -0.99
C GLN A 114 -15.18 11.91 -1.29
N THR A 115 -15.61 10.77 -1.84
CA THR A 115 -17.02 10.49 -2.10
C THR A 115 -17.85 10.38 -0.83
N SER A 116 -17.32 9.74 0.23
CA SER A 116 -18.00 9.67 1.53
C SER A 116 -18.14 11.05 2.17
N VAL A 117 -17.10 11.88 2.11
CA VAL A 117 -17.13 13.27 2.60
C VAL A 117 -18.14 14.10 1.81
N ALA A 118 -18.09 14.04 0.48
CA ALA A 118 -19.06 14.73 -0.38
C ALA A 118 -20.49 14.28 -0.08
N HIS A 119 -20.71 12.97 0.13
CA HIS A 119 -22.01 12.44 0.51
C HIS A 119 -22.49 13.02 1.84
N ILE A 120 -21.64 13.06 2.87
CA ILE A 120 -21.97 13.65 4.18
C ILE A 120 -22.35 15.13 4.03
N HIS A 121 -21.62 15.92 3.23
CA HIS A 121 -21.97 17.32 2.98
C HIS A 121 -23.33 17.47 2.29
N THR A 122 -23.64 16.64 1.30
CA THR A 122 -24.95 16.67 0.62
C THR A 122 -26.11 16.28 1.54
N GLU A 123 -25.90 15.33 2.46
CA GLU A 123 -26.91 14.98 3.45
C GLU A 123 -27.12 16.11 4.47
N MET A 124 -26.06 16.81 4.87
CA MET A 124 -26.15 17.97 5.75
C MET A 124 -27.04 19.07 5.15
N GLU A 125 -26.81 19.46 3.91
CA GLU A 125 -27.63 20.47 3.21
C GLU A 125 -29.09 20.02 3.06
N ARG A 126 -29.33 18.73 2.82
CA ARG A 126 -30.69 18.18 2.72
C ARG A 126 -31.39 18.18 4.08
N ILE A 127 -30.68 17.90 5.16
CA ILE A 127 -31.21 17.92 6.53
C ILE A 127 -31.58 19.35 6.92
N GLU A 128 -30.70 20.33 6.68
CA GLU A 128 -30.96 21.75 6.99
C GLU A 128 -32.21 22.27 6.27
N ASN A 129 -32.34 22.01 4.97
CA ASN A 129 -33.51 22.41 4.20
C ASN A 129 -34.80 21.72 4.66
N ARG A 130 -34.72 20.47 5.13
CA ARG A 130 -35.86 19.74 5.69
C ARG A 130 -36.28 20.31 7.05
N VAL A 131 -35.32 20.62 7.91
CA VAL A 131 -35.55 21.19 9.23
C VAL A 131 -36.17 22.59 9.11
N ILE A 132 -35.63 23.46 8.25
CA ILE A 132 -36.18 24.81 8.03
C ILE A 132 -37.65 24.74 7.59
N LYS A 133 -38.00 23.84 6.68
CA LYS A 133 -39.40 23.65 6.24
C LYS A 133 -40.33 23.22 7.38
N TRP A 134 -39.90 22.28 8.21
CA TRP A 134 -40.66 21.84 9.38
C TRP A 134 -40.83 22.95 10.41
N VAL A 135 -39.78 23.72 10.69
CA VAL A 135 -39.81 24.84 11.64
C VAL A 135 -40.75 25.95 11.20
N ILE A 136 -40.77 26.30 9.91
CA ILE A 136 -41.71 27.29 9.36
C ILE A 136 -43.16 26.81 9.54
N GLY A 137 -43.44 25.53 9.23
CA GLY A 137 -44.75 24.93 9.42
C GLY A 137 -45.19 24.96 10.90
N ALA A 138 -44.32 24.49 11.80
CA ALA A 138 -44.59 24.47 13.23
C ALA A 138 -44.83 25.87 13.79
N THR A 139 -43.98 26.85 13.43
CA THR A 139 -44.12 28.24 13.88
C THR A 139 -45.44 28.85 13.38
N GLY A 140 -45.81 28.60 12.13
CA GLY A 140 -47.09 29.04 11.58
C GLY A 140 -48.29 28.45 12.35
N THR A 141 -48.23 27.16 12.71
CA THR A 141 -49.30 26.54 13.51
C THR A 141 -49.42 27.15 14.90
N VAL A 142 -48.29 27.43 15.57
CA VAL A 142 -48.29 28.09 16.89
C VAL A 142 -48.85 29.52 16.77
N CYS A 143 -48.42 30.29 15.77
CA CYS A 143 -48.94 31.64 15.53
C CYS A 143 -50.46 31.65 15.26
N ALA A 144 -50.95 30.70 14.47
CA ALA A 144 -52.38 30.56 14.18
C ALA A 144 -53.20 30.21 15.44
N LEU A 145 -52.68 29.31 16.28
CA LEU A 145 -53.31 28.96 17.56
C LEU A 145 -53.38 30.17 18.51
N VAL A 146 -52.28 30.93 18.64
CA VAL A 146 -52.23 32.15 19.46
C VAL A 146 -53.24 33.19 18.95
N MET A 147 -53.30 33.40 17.63
CA MET A 147 -54.28 34.31 17.02
C MET A 147 -55.73 33.85 17.26
N GLY A 148 -56.01 32.55 17.18
CA GLY A 148 -57.32 31.99 17.50
C GLY A 148 -57.73 32.22 18.96
N PHE A 149 -56.79 32.02 19.89
CA PHE A 149 -57.01 32.30 21.31
C PHE A 149 -57.27 33.78 21.59
N LEU A 150 -56.49 34.69 20.99
CA LEU A 150 -56.71 36.13 21.12
C LEU A 150 -58.06 36.57 20.55
N ARG A 151 -58.51 35.96 19.45
CA ARG A 151 -59.83 36.27 18.86
C ARG A 151 -60.99 35.80 19.74
N LEU A 152 -60.86 34.67 20.42
CA LEU A 152 -61.90 34.17 21.34
C LEU A 152 -61.89 34.91 22.69
N GLY A 153 -60.72 35.35 23.16
CA GLY A 153 -60.58 36.07 24.44
C GLY A 153 -61.09 37.52 24.41
N ILE A 154 -61.22 38.14 23.24
CA ILE A 154 -61.61 39.57 23.08
C ILE A 154 -63.05 39.73 22.55
N GLY A 155 -63.77 38.64 22.27
CA GLY A 155 -65.14 38.65 21.72
C GLY A 155 -66.27 38.99 22.70
N GLY A 156 -66.02 39.83 23.70
CA GLY A 156 -66.96 40.13 24.79
C GLY A 156 -67.04 41.61 25.15
N SER A 157 -67.20 42.51 24.18
CA SER A 157 -67.78 43.83 24.47
C SER A 157 -68.71 44.27 23.33
N SER A 158 -69.94 44.58 23.74
CA SER A 158 -71.12 44.89 22.96
C SER A 158 -70.95 46.11 22.05
N MET A 159 -71.20 45.94 20.76
CA MET A 159 -71.42 47.03 19.82
C MET A 159 -72.92 47.40 19.82
N PRO A 160 -73.33 48.63 20.15
CA PRO A 160 -74.74 49.04 20.09
C PRO A 160 -75.21 49.28 18.63
N PRO A 161 -76.53 49.20 18.37
CA PRO A 161 -77.13 49.08 17.04
C PRO A 161 -76.98 50.32 16.13
N PRO A 162 -77.15 50.16 14.81
CA PRO A 162 -76.91 51.21 13.83
C PRO A 162 -78.00 52.29 13.87
N VAL A 163 -77.59 53.55 14.04
CA VAL A 163 -78.45 54.71 13.81
C VAL A 163 -78.62 54.89 12.31
N ALA A 164 -79.84 54.69 11.83
CA ALA A 164 -80.27 55.07 10.49
C ALA A 164 -80.58 56.58 10.43
N MET A 165 -80.56 57.10 9.19
CA MET A 165 -80.94 58.45 8.72
C MET A 165 -79.77 59.45 8.78
N GLU A 166 -79.39 60.12 7.70
CA GLU A 166 -80.23 60.69 6.64
C GLU A 166 -79.43 60.86 5.32
N LYS A 167 -80.14 60.74 4.19
CA LYS A 167 -79.62 60.88 2.82
C LYS A 167 -79.44 62.36 2.43
N GLU A 168 -78.31 62.66 1.79
CA GLU A 168 -78.07 63.59 0.63
C GLU A 168 -78.58 65.06 0.68
N PRO A 169 -78.20 65.98 -0.25
CA PRO A 169 -77.46 65.81 -1.52
C PRO A 169 -76.30 66.82 -1.80
N THR A 170 -75.47 66.41 -2.76
CA THR A 170 -74.83 67.17 -3.87
C THR A 170 -74.88 68.71 -3.93
N SER A 171 -73.72 69.33 -4.20
CA SER A 171 -73.44 70.37 -5.25
C SER A 171 -72.05 70.97 -4.97
N GLU A 172 -70.99 70.61 -5.69
CA GLU A 172 -70.55 71.26 -6.95
C GLU A 172 -70.53 72.79 -6.90
N LYS A 173 -69.35 73.37 -6.61
CA LYS A 173 -68.58 74.28 -7.49
C LYS A 173 -67.20 74.57 -6.90
#